data_AF-A0A7S0JJP5-F1
#
_entry.id   AF-A0A7S0JJP5-F1
#
_cell.length_a   1.000
_cell.length_b   1.000
_cell.length_c   1.000
_cell.angle_alpha   90.00
_cell.angle_beta   90.00
_cell.angle_gamma   90.00
#
_symmetry.space_group_name_H-M   'P 1'
#
loop_
_entity.id
_entity.type
_entity.pdbx_description
1 polymer ?
#
loop_
_entity_poly.entity_id
_entity_poly.type
_entity_poly.pdbx_seq_one_letter_code
_entity_poly.pdbx_strand_id
1 'polypeptide(L)'
;WPHRAGIAAQCCASNQTVRDDCRRRANANGSASSSNDDCIAGYLTDSTNRFVTMTYGQTVAKCMSMGLVLCHQTCVGEGCQYNFHPIYSALPCTLPPLSPPSVALPIPEAGAKVIDG
;
A
#
# COMPACT_ATOMS: atom_id res chain seq x y z
N TRP A 1 7.51 15.16 8.94
CA TRP A 1 7.46 13.79 9.49
C TRP A 1 8.11 12.86 8.47
N PRO A 2 9.21 12.15 8.78
CA PRO A 2 9.81 11.28 7.79
C PRO A 2 8.86 10.10 7.54
N HIS A 3 8.43 9.93 6.30
CA HIS A 3 7.73 8.73 5.87
C HIS A 3 8.63 7.52 6.12
N ARG A 4 8.10 6.49 6.79
CA ARG A 4 8.84 5.25 7.01
C ARG A 4 8.80 4.43 5.70
N ALA A 5 9.93 3.84 5.34
CA ALA A 5 10.04 3.04 4.11
C ALA A 5 9.19 1.76 4.19
N GLY A 6 8.72 1.29 3.03
CA GLY A 6 7.89 0.09 2.90
C GLY A 6 6.39 0.34 3.03
N ILE A 7 5.60 -0.47 2.31
CA ILE A 7 4.14 -0.38 2.26
C ILE A 7 3.54 -1.36 3.28
N ALA A 8 2.68 -0.86 4.15
CA ALA A 8 2.02 -1.65 5.18
C ALA A 8 0.79 -2.38 4.61
N ALA A 9 0.55 -3.59 5.11
CA ALA A 9 -0.67 -4.34 4.84
C ALA A 9 -1.83 -3.83 5.71
N GLN A 10 -2.99 -3.63 5.09
CA GLN A 10 -4.22 -3.25 5.76
C GLN A 10 -5.37 -4.07 5.20
N CYS A 11 -6.12 -4.74 6.08
CA CYS A 11 -7.24 -5.58 5.69
C CYS A 11 -8.55 -5.05 6.29
N CYS A 12 -9.67 -5.46 5.72
CA CYS A 12 -11.01 -5.11 6.18
C CYS A 12 -11.89 -6.36 6.31
N ALA A 13 -12.84 -6.35 7.23
CA ALA A 13 -13.80 -7.43 7.44
C ALA A 13 -14.73 -7.61 6.23
N SER A 14 -15.07 -6.51 5.56
CA SER A 14 -15.78 -6.51 4.28
C SER A 14 -15.31 -5.36 3.39
N ASN A 15 -15.99 -5.13 2.26
CA ASN A 15 -15.72 -4.00 1.37
C ASN A 15 -16.45 -2.71 1.78
N GLN A 16 -17.13 -2.70 2.93
CA GLN A 16 -17.86 -1.53 3.41
C GLN A 16 -16.89 -0.47 3.93
N THR A 17 -17.17 0.80 3.61
CA THR A 17 -16.39 1.96 4.07
C THR A 17 -16.82 2.41 5.47
N VAL A 18 -16.78 1.49 6.44
CA VAL A 18 -17.05 1.77 7.86
C VAL A 18 -15.82 1.53 8.71
N ARG A 19 -15.74 2.17 9.87
CA ARG A 19 -14.55 2.11 10.73
C ARG A 19 -14.39 0.75 11.40
N ASP A 20 -15.49 0.12 11.83
CA ASP A 20 -15.44 -1.17 12.54
C ASP A 20 -14.97 -2.35 11.66
N ASP A 21 -15.02 -2.17 10.34
CA ASP A 21 -14.50 -3.12 9.37
C ASP A 21 -12.98 -3.15 9.32
N CYS A 22 -12.32 -2.10 9.79
CA CYS A 22 -10.90 -1.95 9.66
C CYS A 22 -10.11 -2.94 10.51
N ARG A 23 -9.12 -3.58 9.88
CA ARG A 23 -8.19 -4.50 10.51
C ARG A 23 -6.76 -4.13 10.15
N ARG A 24 -6.11 -3.39 11.05
CA ARG A 24 -4.64 -3.30 11.11
C ARG A 24 -4.04 -4.32 12.06
N ARG A 25 -4.80 -4.63 13.11
CA ARG A 25 -4.57 -5.71 14.06
C ARG A 25 -5.65 -6.76 13.86
N ALA A 26 -5.24 -8.00 13.66
CA ALA A 26 -6.17 -9.11 13.47
C ALA A 26 -5.59 -10.39 14.06
N ASN A 27 -6.44 -11.15 14.76
CA ASN A 27 -6.10 -12.50 15.16
C ASN A 27 -5.99 -13.41 13.92
N ALA A 28 -5.45 -14.62 14.09
CA ALA A 28 -5.28 -15.57 12.99
C ALA A 28 -6.57 -15.89 12.21
N ASN A 29 -7.73 -15.79 12.85
CA ASN A 29 -9.05 -15.99 12.24
C ASN A 29 -9.67 -14.69 11.66
N GLY A 30 -8.90 -13.61 11.57
CA GLY A 30 -9.33 -12.31 11.07
C GLY A 30 -10.10 -11.44 12.06
N SER A 31 -10.48 -11.95 13.24
CA SER A 31 -11.19 -11.17 14.26
C SER A 31 -10.37 -9.97 14.74
N ALA A 32 -11.05 -8.90 15.17
CA ALA A 32 -10.41 -7.66 15.59
C ALA A 32 -9.50 -7.92 16.80
N SER A 33 -8.35 -7.24 16.83
CA SER A 33 -7.46 -7.22 17.99
C SER A 33 -7.13 -5.79 18.41
N SER A 34 -6.84 -5.63 19.70
CA SER A 34 -6.34 -4.40 20.31
C SER A 34 -4.82 -4.42 20.54
N SER A 35 -4.14 -5.56 20.35
CA SER A 35 -2.69 -5.69 20.58
C SER A 35 -1.86 -5.37 19.32
N ASN A 36 -0.77 -4.61 19.49
CA ASN A 36 0.18 -4.36 18.39
C ASN A 36 1.02 -5.59 18.01
N ASP A 37 0.96 -6.67 18.79
CA ASP A 37 1.58 -7.94 18.40
C ASP A 37 0.83 -8.60 17.22
N ASP A 38 -0.45 -8.26 17.04
CA ASP A 38 -1.33 -8.79 16.00
C ASP A 38 -1.36 -7.92 14.73
N CYS A 39 -0.39 -7.00 14.59
CA CYS A 39 -0.28 -6.15 13.41
C CYS A 39 -0.01 -6.99 12.15
N ILE A 40 -0.81 -6.79 11.10
CA ILE A 40 -0.84 -7.66 9.92
C ILE A 40 0.49 -7.70 9.15
N ALA A 41 1.14 -6.54 8.99
CA ALA A 41 2.50 -6.36 8.46
C ALA A 41 3.53 -6.10 9.58
N GLY A 42 3.22 -6.49 10.82
CA GLY A 42 4.05 -6.23 11.98
C GLY A 42 4.08 -4.77 12.42
N TYR A 43 4.94 -4.47 13.39
CA TYR A 43 4.99 -3.17 14.08
C TYR A 43 6.42 -2.63 14.09
N LEU A 44 6.55 -1.33 13.80
CA LEU A 44 7.82 -0.60 13.82
C LEU A 44 7.76 0.52 14.85
N THR A 45 8.68 0.51 15.81
CA THR A 45 8.99 1.61 16.72
C THR A 45 10.48 1.93 16.65
N ASP A 46 10.92 2.93 17.39
CA ASP A 46 12.35 3.24 17.51
C ASP A 46 13.13 2.16 18.28
N SER A 47 12.44 1.27 19.01
CA SER A 47 13.03 0.18 19.80
C SER A 47 12.76 -1.23 19.27
N THR A 48 11.77 -1.40 18.39
CA THR A 48 11.31 -2.71 17.89
C THR A 48 11.05 -2.63 16.39
N ASN A 49 11.72 -3.47 15.61
CA ASN A 49 11.47 -3.60 14.18
C ASN A 49 10.96 -5.01 13.85
N ARG A 50 9.64 -5.17 13.86
CA ARG A 50 8.94 -6.39 13.38
C ARG A 50 8.19 -6.13 12.08
N PHE A 51 8.39 -4.96 11.48
CA PHE A 51 7.66 -4.57 10.27
C PHE A 51 8.17 -5.37 9.08
N VAL A 52 7.23 -5.95 8.34
CA VAL A 52 7.50 -6.73 7.14
C VAL A 52 6.91 -5.98 5.97
N THR A 53 7.78 -5.51 5.07
CA THR A 53 7.32 -4.93 3.81
C THR A 53 6.70 -6.04 2.97
N MET A 54 5.48 -5.81 2.50
CA MET A 54 4.75 -6.75 1.65
C MET A 54 4.60 -6.17 0.25
N THR A 55 4.40 -7.04 -0.74
CA THR A 55 3.88 -6.63 -2.05
C THR A 55 2.35 -6.56 -2.03
N TYR A 56 1.75 -6.02 -3.08
CA TYR A 56 0.29 -6.02 -3.24
C TYR A 56 -0.28 -7.45 -3.16
N GLY A 57 0.29 -8.39 -3.94
CA GLY A 57 -0.17 -9.78 -3.97
C GLY A 57 0.00 -10.50 -2.62
N GLN A 58 1.10 -10.24 -1.92
CA GLN A 58 1.30 -10.78 -0.56
C GLN A 58 0.29 -10.21 0.42
N THR A 59 -0.04 -8.92 0.31
CA THR A 59 -1.06 -8.27 1.15
C THR A 59 -2.43 -8.87 0.92
N VAL A 60 -2.83 -9.06 -0.35
CA VAL A 60 -4.08 -9.71 -0.72
C VAL A 60 -4.15 -11.12 -0.15
N ALA A 61 -3.13 -11.94 -0.39
CA ALA A 61 -3.05 -13.30 0.13
C ALA A 61 -3.10 -13.34 1.66
N LYS A 62 -2.43 -12.39 2.34
CA LYS A 62 -2.45 -12.27 3.79
C LYS A 62 -3.85 -11.97 4.31
N CYS A 63 -4.55 -10.98 3.74
CA CYS A 63 -5.93 -10.69 4.12
C CYS A 63 -6.83 -11.91 3.92
N MET A 64 -6.77 -12.54 2.75
CA MET A 64 -7.56 -13.73 2.43
C MET A 64 -7.29 -14.91 3.37
N SER A 65 -6.03 -15.12 3.76
CA SER A 65 -5.65 -16.20 4.70
C SER A 65 -6.31 -16.08 6.07
N MET A 66 -6.75 -14.87 6.44
CA MET A 66 -7.45 -14.58 7.69
C MET A 66 -8.96 -14.41 7.49
N GLY A 67 -9.50 -14.71 6.30
CA GLY A 67 -10.91 -14.49 5.98
C GLY A 67 -11.29 -13.01 5.84
N LEU A 68 -10.31 -12.14 5.54
CA LEU A 68 -10.49 -10.70 5.34
C LEU A 68 -10.30 -10.34 3.87
N VAL A 69 -10.69 -9.11 3.52
CA VAL A 69 -10.48 -8.52 2.19
C VAL A 69 -9.51 -7.35 2.26
N LEU A 70 -9.02 -6.91 1.12
CA LEU A 70 -8.26 -5.67 1.02
C LEU A 70 -9.21 -4.46 1.14
N CYS A 71 -8.84 -3.44 1.92
CA CYS A 71 -9.73 -2.32 2.22
C CYS A 71 -9.98 -1.38 1.03
N HIS A 72 -11.20 -0.84 0.94
CA HIS A 72 -11.56 0.26 0.04
C HIS A 72 -11.40 1.65 0.70
N GLN A 73 -10.97 1.67 1.95
CA GLN A 73 -10.76 2.88 2.75
C GLN A 73 -9.41 2.85 3.46
N THR A 74 -9.02 3.99 4.02
CA THR A 74 -7.90 4.04 4.97
C THR A 74 -8.41 3.77 6.38
N CYS A 75 -7.76 2.88 7.12
CA CYS A 75 -8.03 2.69 8.55
C CYS A 75 -7.15 3.56 9.44
N VAL A 76 -7.20 4.87 9.20
CA VAL A 76 -6.42 5.85 9.96
C VAL A 76 -6.72 5.75 11.46
N GLY A 77 -5.66 5.75 12.28
CA GLY A 77 -5.81 5.72 13.74
C GLY A 77 -6.04 4.33 14.36
N GLU A 78 -6.16 3.27 13.56
CA GLU A 78 -6.35 1.89 14.05
C GLU A 78 -5.06 1.22 14.57
N GLY A 79 -4.03 2.02 14.89
CA GLY A 79 -2.76 1.56 15.46
C GLY A 79 -1.73 1.03 14.46
N CYS A 80 -0.80 0.20 14.96
CA CYS A 80 0.34 -0.38 14.26
C CYS A 80 1.35 0.63 13.66
N GLN A 81 1.24 1.93 13.97
CA GLN A 81 2.00 3.01 13.34
C GLN A 81 1.86 3.09 11.81
N TYR A 82 0.88 2.41 11.20
CA TYR A 82 0.69 2.43 9.74
C TYR A 82 0.27 3.79 9.19
N ASN A 83 -0.12 4.75 10.04
CA ASN A 83 -0.32 6.14 9.61
C ASN A 83 0.96 6.77 9.04
N PHE A 84 2.15 6.22 9.33
CA PHE A 84 3.44 6.71 8.85
C PHE A 84 3.98 5.94 7.64
N HIS A 85 3.20 4.97 7.13
CA HIS A 85 3.52 4.17 5.96
C HIS A 85 2.45 4.35 4.88
N PRO A 86 2.79 4.26 3.59
CA PRO A 86 1.81 3.99 2.56
C PRO A 86 1.12 2.64 2.85
N ILE A 87 -0.12 2.49 2.39
CA ILE A 87 -0.93 1.27 2.53
C ILE A 87 -1.43 0.80 1.16
N TYR A 88 -1.52 -0.50 0.95
CA TYR A 88 -2.25 -1.03 -0.20
C TYR A 88 -3.76 -0.93 0.03
N SER A 89 -4.48 -0.53 -1.00
CA SER A 89 -5.94 -0.49 -1.02
C SER A 89 -6.49 -1.25 -2.22
N ALA A 90 -7.76 -1.62 -2.14
CA ALA A 90 -8.52 -2.23 -3.23
C ALA A 90 -9.17 -1.17 -4.15
N LEU A 91 -8.87 0.12 -3.94
CA LEU A 91 -9.30 1.17 -4.84
C LEU A 91 -8.65 0.94 -6.22
N PRO A 92 -9.42 1.06 -7.32
CA PRO A 92 -8.87 0.89 -8.65
C PRO A 92 -7.82 1.97 -8.93
N CYS A 93 -6.75 1.59 -9.63
CA CYS A 93 -5.78 2.57 -10.10
C CYS A 93 -6.43 3.45 -11.17
N THR A 94 -6.33 4.77 -11.02
CA THR A 94 -6.64 5.69 -12.13
C THR A 94 -5.49 5.62 -13.11
N LEU A 95 -5.72 4.98 -14.26
CA LEU A 95 -4.76 5.04 -15.36
C LEU A 95 -4.67 6.50 -15.82
N PRO A 96 -3.46 7.06 -15.99
CA PRO A 96 -3.33 8.35 -16.64
C PRO A 96 -3.95 8.25 -18.05
N PRO A 97 -4.53 9.34 -18.58
CA PRO A 97 -4.96 9.36 -19.97
C PRO A 97 -3.77 8.94 -20.83
N LEU A 98 -4.01 8.01 -21.77
CA LEU A 98 -2.99 7.59 -22.73
C LEU A 98 -2.37 8.86 -23.33
N SER A 99 -1.05 9.01 -23.20
CA SER A 99 -0.36 10.14 -23.82
C SER A 99 -0.74 10.15 -25.31
N PRO A 100 -1.05 11.33 -25.89
CA PRO A 100 -1.29 11.41 -27.33
C PRO A 100 -0.11 10.76 -28.06
N PRO A 101 -0.34 10.05 -29.18
CA PRO A 101 0.73 9.44 -29.93
C PRO A 101 1.79 10.50 -30.19
N SER A 102 3.03 10.22 -29.78
CA SER A 102 4.16 11.11 -30.04
C SER A 102 4.20 11.31 -31.55
N VAL A 103 3.88 12.52 -32.02
CA VAL A 103 4.10 12.87 -33.42
C VAL A 103 5.59 12.66 -33.64
N ALA A 104 5.95 11.66 -34.44
CA ALA A 104 7.34 11.45 -34.82
C ALA A 104 7.79 12.73 -35.52
N LEU A 105 8.57 13.56 -34.82
CA LEU A 105 9.32 14.62 -35.47
C LEU A 105 10.21 13.94 -36.51
N PRO A 106 10.35 14.49 -37.73
CA PRO A 106 11.26 13.93 -38.71
C PRO A 106 12.66 13.87 -38.09
N ILE A 107 13.17 12.66 -37.91
CA ILE A 107 14.54 12.43 -37.47
C ILE A 107 15.41 12.96 -38.62
N PRO A 108 16.27 13.96 -38.41
CA PRO A 108 17.16 14.41 -39.46
C PRO A 108 18.11 13.27 -39.85
N GLU A 109 18.16 12.93 -41.15
CA GLU A 109 19.03 11.86 -41.68
C GLU A 109 20.50 12.02 -41.28
N ALA A 110 20.94 13.26 -41.03
CA ALA A 110 22.33 13.58 -40.67
C ALA A 110 22.66 13.42 -39.17
N GLY A 111 21.70 13.04 -38.32
CA GLY A 111 21.91 12.96 -36.87
C GLY A 111 22.07 14.35 -36.22
N ALA A 112 21.93 14.40 -34.89
CA ALA A 112 22.09 15.64 -34.13
C ALA A 112 23.50 15.71 -33.51
N LYS A 113 24.26 16.76 -33.83
CA LYS A 113 25.57 17.02 -33.21
C LYS A 113 25.38 17.84 -31.93
N VAL A 114 25.75 17.26 -30.79
CA VAL A 114 25.89 17.99 -29.53
C VAL A 114 27.15 18.86 -29.62
N ILE A 115 27.05 20.14 -29.26
CA ILE A 115 28.19 21.06 -29.13
C ILE A 115 28.28 21.55 -27.68
N ASP A 116 29.51 21.70 -27.19
CA ASP A 116 29.81 22.14 -25.83
C ASP A 116 29.66 23.67 -25.70
N GLY A 117 29.30 24.13 -24.49
CA GLY A 117 29.04 25.54 -24.16
C GLY A 117 30.02 26.10 -23.14
#